data_AF-A0A6V8D243-F1
#
_entry.id   AF-A0A6V8D243-F1
#
_cell.length_a   1.000
_cell.length_b   1.000
_cell.length_c   1.000
_cell.angle_alpha   90.00
_cell.angle_beta   90.00
_cell.angle_gamma   90.00
#
_symmetry.space_group_name_H-M   'P 1'
#
loop_
_entity.id
_entity.type
_entity.pdbx_description
1 polymer ?
#
loop_
_entity_poly.entity_id
_entity_poly.type
_entity_poly.pdbx_seq_one_letter_code
_entity_poly.pdbx_strand_id
1 'polypeptide(L)'
;MAIPDLDIIPLAIGEIEECKIPWRSKEYHLTRKDGIMALTRIKGARANEAHKALLLGLEDDEPQIRVASLKALPEVATQKSDELFDWLSVLLDDDDIAVRTSASEALSVSAPVFPSGVDIIIHNELRSANKNRSKAAFKGLDLLCEAWPEVACDHIDELFLEPDVELRTRGAKLLGKILTKGGSAGWDLISWALNDNEPSVRRAAAKTLPRLAKADTRIATILAERALSDSDSQVRVSAVKAIRLLDKDSGRAKELILKGASSRDLNVRKACIDMLPILYGEEVLRGIAIDLLKTETDSKLIKSLNQLATDDSLEGSEATKNRFLAPAPAVPKLDREVAEAAGKRIGLEPVLPDKKVEENLEQQPAESNASKPKVSSLYRSVSQDEMMGYDDDEY
;
A
#
# COMPACT_ATOMS: atom_id res chain seq x y z
N MET A 1 26.77 22.56 10.45
CA MET A 1 27.69 23.72 10.25
C MET A 1 28.30 24.10 11.58
N ALA A 2 29.57 24.48 11.61
CA ALA A 2 30.33 24.71 12.84
C ALA A 2 30.32 26.18 13.33
N ILE A 3 29.50 27.04 12.73
CA ILE A 3 29.44 28.49 13.05
C ILE A 3 28.99 28.68 14.50
N PRO A 4 29.66 29.52 15.32
CA PRO A 4 29.19 29.87 16.66
C PRO A 4 27.80 30.52 16.61
N ASP A 5 26.90 30.17 17.52
CA ASP A 5 25.50 30.63 17.48
C ASP A 5 25.34 32.16 17.51
N LEU A 6 26.31 32.87 18.09
CA LEU A 6 26.33 34.34 18.13
C LEU A 6 26.61 34.94 16.75
N ASP A 7 27.44 34.28 15.94
CA ASP A 7 27.91 34.79 14.65
C ASP A 7 26.98 34.43 13.48
N ILE A 8 26.01 33.53 13.68
CA ILE A 8 25.11 33.05 12.63
C ILE A 8 24.30 34.22 12.01
N ILE A 9 23.64 35.04 12.84
CA ILE A 9 22.80 36.15 12.37
C ILE A 9 23.65 37.27 11.72
N PRO A 10 24.72 37.76 12.36
CA PRO A 10 25.60 38.76 11.74
C PRO A 10 26.17 38.30 10.39
N LEU A 11 26.58 37.03 10.28
CA LEU A 11 27.07 36.45 9.02
C LEU A 11 25.95 36.34 7.97
N ALA A 12 24.72 35.99 8.37
CA ALA A 12 23.59 35.86 7.45
C ALA A 12 23.12 37.22 6.89
N ILE A 13 23.12 38.26 7.71
CA ILE A 13 22.75 39.63 7.31
C ILE A 13 23.88 40.28 6.49
N GLY A 14 25.13 39.81 6.65
CA GLY A 14 26.30 40.36 5.96
C GLY A 14 27.06 41.42 6.76
N GLU A 15 26.82 41.52 8.08
CA GLU A 15 27.63 42.35 8.99
C GLU A 15 29.05 41.81 9.14
N ILE A 16 29.20 40.48 9.02
CA ILE A 16 30.48 39.78 8.99
C ILE A 16 30.67 39.20 7.59
N GLU A 17 31.80 39.50 6.93
CA GLU A 17 32.10 39.00 5.58
C GLU A 17 32.43 37.49 5.58
N GLU A 18 33.24 37.05 6.55
CA GLU A 18 33.68 35.67 6.66
C GLU A 18 33.84 35.19 8.11
N CYS A 19 33.46 33.94 8.38
CA CYS A 19 33.71 33.26 9.65
C CYS A 19 34.75 32.15 9.43
N LYS A 20 35.92 32.28 10.07
CA LYS A 20 37.03 31.31 9.97
C LYS A 20 36.92 30.25 11.05
N ILE A 21 36.86 28.99 10.64
CA ILE A 21 36.73 27.87 11.56
C ILE A 21 37.87 26.87 11.34
N PRO A 22 38.70 26.61 12.37
CA PRO A 22 39.71 25.56 12.30
C PRO A 22 39.04 24.19 12.49
N TRP A 23 39.22 23.28 11.52
CA TRP A 23 38.74 21.89 11.61
C TRP A 23 39.73 20.91 11.02
N ARG A 24 40.16 19.90 11.81
CA ARG A 24 41.13 18.87 11.42
C ARG A 24 42.38 19.45 10.72
N SER A 25 42.98 20.46 11.33
CA SER A 25 44.20 21.14 10.85
C SER A 25 44.06 21.86 9.49
N LYS A 26 42.82 22.18 9.08
CA LYS A 26 42.51 23.05 7.93
C LYS A 26 41.59 24.18 8.37
N GLU A 27 41.79 25.37 7.82
CA GLU A 27 40.90 26.51 8.03
C GLU A 27 39.82 26.56 6.96
N TYR A 28 38.55 26.57 7.41
CA TYR A 28 37.39 26.73 6.54
C TYR A 28 36.88 28.15 6.65
N HIS A 29 36.63 28.77 5.50
CA HIS A 29 36.13 30.13 5.37
C HIS A 29 34.65 30.04 5.02
N LEU A 30 33.79 30.37 5.98
CA LEU A 30 32.35 30.33 5.81
C LEU A 30 31.84 31.71 5.45
N THR A 31 30.93 31.73 4.48
CA THR A 31 30.44 32.95 3.84
C THR A 31 28.99 33.21 4.23
N ARG A 32 28.42 34.34 3.78
CA ARG A 32 27.02 34.71 4.03
C ARG A 32 26.01 33.59 3.73
N LYS A 33 26.19 32.83 2.64
CA LYS A 33 25.33 31.68 2.30
C LYS A 33 25.32 30.61 3.40
N ASP A 34 26.46 30.39 4.04
CA ASP A 34 26.63 29.40 5.11
C ASP A 34 26.01 29.93 6.42
N GLY A 35 26.08 31.24 6.65
CA GLY A 35 25.34 31.93 7.71
C GLY A 35 23.83 31.76 7.57
N ILE A 36 23.28 31.98 6.37
CA ILE A 36 21.86 31.80 6.07
C ILE A 36 21.42 30.36 6.30
N MET A 37 22.16 29.39 5.79
CA MET A 37 21.88 27.96 6.03
C MET A 37 21.94 27.62 7.53
N ALA A 38 22.80 28.29 8.30
CA ALA A 38 22.92 28.09 9.74
C ALA A 38 21.78 28.74 10.55
N LEU A 39 20.96 29.63 9.97
CA LEU A 39 19.76 30.18 10.63
C LEU A 39 18.81 29.07 11.12
N THR A 40 18.79 27.94 10.41
CA THR A 40 18.05 26.72 10.80
C THR A 40 18.37 26.19 12.20
N ARG A 41 19.53 26.54 12.76
CA ARG A 41 19.94 26.16 14.13
C ARG A 41 19.38 27.09 15.20
N ILE A 42 18.96 28.30 14.84
CA ILE A 42 18.49 29.31 15.80
C ILE A 42 17.04 28.99 16.17
N LYS A 43 16.81 28.81 17.48
CA LYS A 43 15.50 28.44 18.04
C LYS A 43 15.14 29.34 19.22
N GLY A 44 13.86 29.36 19.58
CA GLY A 44 13.36 30.07 20.77
C GLY A 44 13.39 31.60 20.62
N ALA A 45 13.90 32.31 21.63
CA ALA A 45 13.82 33.78 21.71
C ALA A 45 14.43 34.52 20.51
N ARG A 46 15.44 33.93 19.85
CA ARG A 46 16.12 34.49 18.67
C ARG A 46 15.49 34.08 17.34
N ALA A 47 14.40 33.31 17.34
CA ALA A 47 13.71 32.91 16.12
C ALA A 47 13.17 34.12 15.32
N ASN A 48 12.77 35.20 16.01
CA ASN A 48 12.34 36.44 15.37
C ASN A 48 13.47 37.11 14.59
N GLU A 49 14.69 37.11 15.13
CA GLU A 49 15.86 37.67 14.46
C GLU A 49 16.27 36.79 13.27
N ALA A 50 16.24 35.47 13.43
CA ALA A 50 16.52 34.54 12.35
C ALA A 50 15.52 34.67 11.20
N HIS A 51 14.23 34.83 11.52
CA HIS A 51 13.18 35.08 10.53
C HIS A 51 13.43 36.39 9.77
N LYS A 52 13.74 37.50 10.46
CA LYS A 52 14.07 38.78 9.80
C LYS A 52 15.32 38.68 8.91
N ALA A 53 16.36 38.01 9.40
CA ALA A 53 17.58 37.78 8.62
C ALA A 53 17.30 36.94 7.37
N LEU A 54 16.41 35.96 7.46
CA LEU A 54 15.99 35.15 6.33
C LEU A 54 15.20 35.97 5.30
N LEU A 55 14.29 36.85 5.73
CA LEU A 55 13.56 37.75 4.82
C LEU A 55 14.51 38.63 4.00
N LEU A 56 15.52 39.24 4.65
CA LEU A 56 16.56 39.99 3.95
C LEU A 56 17.33 39.14 2.94
N GLY A 57 17.55 37.86 3.25
CA GLY A 57 18.19 36.93 2.32
C GLY A 57 17.29 36.46 1.17
N LEU A 58 15.96 36.54 1.30
CA LEU A 58 15.00 36.21 0.23
C LEU A 58 14.83 37.40 -0.74
N GLU A 59 14.95 38.62 -0.24
CA GLU A 59 14.89 39.87 -1.02
C GLU A 59 16.22 40.22 -1.72
N ASP A 60 17.31 39.56 -1.37
CA ASP A 60 18.67 39.92 -1.82
C ASP A 60 18.84 39.89 -3.35
N ASP A 61 19.66 40.81 -3.89
CA ASP A 61 19.95 40.91 -5.33
C ASP A 61 20.71 39.69 -5.88
N GLU A 62 21.55 39.04 -5.07
CA GLU A 62 22.38 37.92 -5.51
C GLU A 62 21.61 36.59 -5.52
N PRO A 63 21.47 35.91 -6.68
CA PRO A 63 20.70 34.66 -6.79
C PRO A 63 21.18 33.55 -5.85
N GLN A 64 22.49 33.49 -5.58
CA GLN A 64 23.06 32.48 -4.67
C GLN A 64 22.57 32.64 -3.23
N ILE A 65 22.33 33.88 -2.80
CA ILE A 65 21.82 34.21 -1.47
C ILE A 65 20.35 33.82 -1.39
N ARG A 66 19.54 34.19 -2.38
CA ARG A 66 18.12 33.77 -2.47
C ARG A 66 17.96 32.25 -2.46
N VAL A 67 18.80 31.51 -3.20
CA VAL A 67 18.83 30.04 -3.19
C VAL A 67 19.15 29.47 -1.80
N ALA A 68 20.15 30.02 -1.10
CA ALA A 68 20.47 29.57 0.26
C ALA A 68 19.32 29.85 1.23
N SER A 69 18.67 31.00 1.10
CA SER A 69 17.50 31.38 1.90
C SER A 69 16.33 30.44 1.68
N LEU A 70 16.00 30.12 0.43
CA LEU A 70 14.94 29.16 0.09
C LEU A 70 15.21 27.75 0.65
N LYS A 71 16.48 27.33 0.73
CA LYS A 71 16.85 26.04 1.34
C LYS A 71 16.72 26.05 2.87
N ALA A 72 16.95 27.19 3.51
CA ALA A 72 16.77 27.35 4.95
C ALA A 72 15.30 27.56 5.34
N LEU A 73 14.47 28.05 4.42
CA LEU A 73 13.09 28.47 4.65
C LEU A 73 12.21 27.41 5.33
N PRO A 74 12.13 26.14 4.87
CA PRO A 74 11.21 25.17 5.48
C PRO A 74 11.49 24.94 6.97
N GLU A 75 12.76 24.90 7.37
CA GLU A 75 13.16 24.67 8.75
C GLU A 75 12.95 25.91 9.63
N VAL A 76 13.26 27.11 9.13
CA VAL A 76 13.01 28.37 9.85
C VAL A 76 11.50 28.62 10.03
N ALA A 77 10.71 28.26 9.02
CA ALA A 77 9.25 28.37 9.06
C ALA A 77 8.64 27.53 10.20
N THR A 78 9.31 26.46 10.68
CA THR A 78 8.81 25.66 11.82
C THR A 78 8.76 26.46 13.12
N GLN A 79 9.60 27.48 13.22
CA GLN A 79 9.62 28.38 14.38
C GLN A 79 8.71 29.58 14.13
N LYS A 80 8.74 30.13 12.91
CA LYS A 80 7.97 31.32 12.54
C LYS A 80 7.77 31.40 11.03
N SER A 81 6.54 31.14 10.57
CA SER A 81 6.20 31.04 9.16
C SER A 81 5.81 32.36 8.50
N ASP A 82 5.10 33.27 9.19
CA ASP A 82 4.58 34.57 8.73
C ASP A 82 4.71 34.86 7.22
N GLU A 83 5.49 35.87 6.83
CA GLU A 83 5.64 36.36 5.44
C GLU A 83 6.49 35.42 4.55
N LEU A 84 7.02 34.31 5.08
CA LEU A 84 7.96 33.46 4.32
C LEU A 84 7.29 32.80 3.11
N PHE A 85 6.02 32.43 3.22
CA PHE A 85 5.31 31.79 2.11
C PHE A 85 4.86 32.79 1.05
N ASP A 86 4.63 34.06 1.41
CA ASP A 86 4.40 35.13 0.45
C ASP A 86 5.67 35.36 -0.40
N TRP A 87 6.83 35.41 0.25
CA TRP A 87 8.12 35.46 -0.45
C TRP A 87 8.39 34.20 -1.29
N LEU A 88 8.06 33.01 -0.77
CA LEU A 88 8.17 31.78 -1.55
C LEU A 88 7.33 31.85 -2.83
N SER A 89 6.10 32.38 -2.74
CA SER A 89 5.21 32.59 -3.88
C SER A 89 5.85 33.50 -4.93
N VAL A 90 6.42 34.63 -4.50
CA VAL A 90 7.12 35.57 -5.40
C VAL A 90 8.34 34.91 -6.07
N LEU A 91 9.16 34.18 -5.31
CA LEU A 91 10.40 33.59 -5.81
C LEU A 91 10.20 32.37 -6.73
N LEU A 92 8.98 31.82 -6.81
CA LEU A 92 8.62 30.83 -7.84
C LEU A 92 8.62 31.44 -9.26
N ASP A 93 8.45 32.76 -9.36
CA ASP A 93 8.48 33.56 -10.59
C ASP A 93 9.77 34.38 -10.77
N ASP A 94 10.80 34.13 -9.94
CA ASP A 94 12.11 34.81 -10.03
C ASP A 94 12.74 34.70 -11.43
N ASP A 95 13.53 35.68 -11.86
CA ASP A 95 14.19 35.66 -13.18
C ASP A 95 15.24 34.54 -13.29
N ASP A 96 15.91 34.20 -12.20
CA ASP A 96 16.96 33.18 -12.17
C ASP A 96 16.37 31.77 -12.08
N ILE A 97 16.85 30.88 -12.95
CA ILE A 97 16.37 29.50 -13.02
C ILE A 97 16.70 28.74 -11.72
N ALA A 98 17.89 28.96 -11.14
CA ALA A 98 18.31 28.26 -9.93
C ALA A 98 17.43 28.67 -8.74
N VAL A 99 17.10 29.96 -8.62
CA VAL A 99 16.16 30.46 -7.60
C VAL A 99 14.80 29.80 -7.76
N ARG A 100 14.19 29.81 -8.96
CA ARG A 100 12.89 29.14 -9.20
C ARG A 100 12.91 27.66 -8.87
N THR A 101 13.99 26.95 -9.21
CA THR A 101 14.12 25.53 -8.87
C THR A 101 14.22 25.31 -7.37
N SER A 102 14.97 26.16 -6.65
CA SER A 102 15.10 26.10 -5.20
C SER A 102 13.78 26.46 -4.50
N ALA A 103 13.00 27.39 -5.05
CA ALA A 103 11.68 27.75 -4.54
C ALA A 103 10.69 26.60 -4.73
N SER A 104 10.71 25.97 -5.91
CA SER A 104 9.90 24.78 -6.19
C SER A 104 10.26 23.61 -5.25
N GLU A 105 11.54 23.39 -4.98
CA GLU A 105 12.00 22.40 -4.01
C GLU A 105 11.55 22.74 -2.58
N ALA A 106 11.69 23.99 -2.16
CA ALA A 106 11.25 24.47 -0.85
C ALA A 106 9.73 24.27 -0.67
N LEU A 107 8.92 24.60 -1.69
CA LEU A 107 7.48 24.32 -1.70
C LEU A 107 7.18 22.83 -1.47
N SER A 108 7.90 21.94 -2.17
CA SER A 108 7.69 20.49 -2.03
C SER A 108 7.98 19.97 -0.63
N VAL A 109 8.94 20.58 0.09
CA VAL A 109 9.30 20.21 1.46
C VAL A 109 8.36 20.85 2.48
N SER A 110 7.92 22.09 2.23
CA SER A 110 7.01 22.83 3.12
C SER A 110 5.59 22.28 3.06
N ALA A 111 5.15 21.71 1.93
CA ALA A 111 3.80 21.15 1.74
C ALA A 111 3.29 20.24 2.87
N PRO A 112 3.99 19.15 3.24
CA PRO A 112 3.52 18.27 4.32
C PRO A 112 3.62 18.88 5.73
N VAL A 113 4.41 19.95 5.92
CA VAL A 113 4.62 20.58 7.24
C VAL A 113 3.65 21.73 7.47
N PHE A 114 3.36 22.52 6.43
CA PHE A 114 2.54 23.72 6.46
C PHE A 114 1.43 23.67 5.40
N PRO A 115 0.54 22.66 5.43
CA PRO A 115 -0.46 22.46 4.39
C PRO A 115 -1.33 23.70 4.16
N SER A 116 -1.78 24.37 5.22
CA SER A 116 -2.56 25.61 5.12
C SER A 116 -1.76 26.82 4.64
N GLY A 117 -0.47 26.90 4.98
CA GLY A 117 0.40 28.02 4.62
C GLY A 117 0.80 28.03 3.14
N VAL A 118 0.81 26.85 2.50
CA VAL A 118 1.17 26.72 1.08
C VAL A 118 0.01 26.26 0.20
N ASP A 119 -1.20 26.17 0.74
CA ASP A 119 -2.41 25.67 0.05
C ASP A 119 -2.63 26.35 -1.31
N ILE A 120 -2.71 27.68 -1.31
CA ILE A 120 -2.89 28.50 -2.53
C ILE A 120 -1.72 28.35 -3.49
N ILE A 121 -0.50 28.22 -2.96
CA ILE A 121 0.71 28.05 -3.77
C ILE A 121 0.65 26.70 -4.48
N ILE A 122 0.37 25.60 -3.76
CA ILE A 122 0.21 24.27 -4.37
C ILE A 122 -0.90 24.29 -5.41
N HIS A 123 -2.07 24.85 -5.08
CA HIS A 123 -3.20 24.97 -6.01
C HIS A 123 -2.77 25.57 -7.36
N ASN A 124 -2.04 26.67 -7.33
CA ASN A 124 -1.59 27.37 -8.54
C ASN A 124 -0.46 26.61 -9.25
N GLU A 125 0.51 26.11 -8.49
CA GLU A 125 1.70 25.47 -9.05
C GLU A 125 1.42 24.11 -9.71
N LEU A 126 0.42 23.37 -9.24
CA LEU A 126 -0.03 22.13 -9.90
C LEU A 126 -0.41 22.38 -11.37
N ARG A 127 -1.00 23.55 -11.64
CA ARG A 127 -1.51 24.02 -12.95
C ARG A 127 -0.49 24.87 -13.72
N SER A 128 0.72 25.02 -13.19
CA SER A 128 1.76 25.82 -13.84
C SER A 128 2.14 25.26 -15.21
N ALA A 129 2.24 26.13 -16.21
CA ALA A 129 2.74 25.78 -17.55
C ALA A 129 4.21 25.33 -17.51
N ASN A 130 4.96 25.76 -16.49
CA ASN A 130 6.33 25.33 -16.28
C ASN A 130 6.35 23.92 -15.66
N LYS A 131 6.78 22.94 -16.46
CA LYS A 131 6.84 21.53 -16.05
C LYS A 131 7.69 21.31 -14.79
N ASN A 132 8.73 22.10 -14.54
CA ASN A 132 9.56 21.94 -13.34
C ASN A 132 8.78 22.33 -12.07
N ARG A 133 8.05 23.45 -12.13
CA ARG A 133 7.18 23.94 -11.06
C ARG A 133 6.04 22.96 -10.77
N SER A 134 5.29 22.57 -11.81
CA SER A 134 4.23 21.57 -11.67
C SER A 134 4.77 20.22 -11.17
N LYS A 135 5.94 19.77 -11.63
CA LYS A 135 6.56 18.52 -11.12
C LYS A 135 6.86 18.61 -9.62
N ALA A 136 7.38 19.74 -9.15
CA ALA A 136 7.67 19.94 -7.74
C ALA A 136 6.40 20.08 -6.88
N ALA A 137 5.38 20.79 -7.38
CA ALA A 137 4.08 20.90 -6.71
C ALA A 137 3.42 19.53 -6.51
N PHE A 138 3.40 18.69 -7.55
CA PHE A 138 2.91 17.32 -7.43
C PHE A 138 3.78 16.45 -6.52
N LYS A 139 5.09 16.72 -6.40
CA LYS A 139 5.93 16.06 -5.39
C LYS A 139 5.54 16.49 -3.97
N GLY A 140 5.21 17.77 -3.78
CA GLY A 140 4.65 18.29 -2.52
C GLY A 140 3.31 17.64 -2.19
N LEU A 141 2.38 17.59 -3.16
CA LEU A 141 1.09 16.91 -3.01
C LEU A 141 1.24 15.41 -2.74
N ASP A 142 2.23 14.76 -3.35
CA ASP A 142 2.56 13.34 -3.14
C ASP A 142 3.03 13.05 -1.70
N LEU A 143 3.74 13.99 -1.08
CA LEU A 143 4.11 13.94 0.35
C LEU A 143 2.92 14.30 1.24
N LEU A 144 2.09 15.26 0.80
CA LEU A 144 0.87 15.65 1.49
C LEU A 144 -0.11 14.47 1.60
N CYS A 145 -0.22 13.62 0.58
CA CYS A 145 -1.01 12.39 0.62
C CYS A 145 -0.64 11.46 1.79
N GLU A 146 0.62 11.47 2.22
CA GLU A 146 1.10 10.62 3.30
C GLU A 146 0.92 11.25 4.70
N ALA A 147 1.09 12.57 4.79
CA ALA A 147 1.03 13.36 6.02
C ALA A 147 -0.39 13.84 6.37
N TRP A 148 -1.10 14.41 5.39
CA TRP A 148 -2.43 15.02 5.53
C TRP A 148 -3.37 14.54 4.39
N PRO A 149 -3.86 13.30 4.46
CA PRO A 149 -4.66 12.70 3.40
C PRO A 149 -5.95 13.47 3.08
N GLU A 150 -6.61 14.04 4.08
CA GLU A 150 -7.85 14.80 3.90
C GLU A 150 -7.61 16.07 3.06
N VAL A 151 -6.59 16.86 3.41
CA VAL A 151 -6.20 18.04 2.62
C VAL A 151 -5.74 17.65 1.22
N ALA A 152 -5.02 16.53 1.09
CA ALA A 152 -4.65 16.02 -0.22
C ALA A 152 -5.87 15.59 -1.06
N CYS A 153 -6.94 15.08 -0.44
CA CYS A 153 -8.19 14.75 -1.13
C CYS A 153 -8.80 16.01 -1.76
N ASP A 154 -8.83 17.14 -1.05
CA ASP A 154 -9.40 18.40 -1.56
C ASP A 154 -8.69 18.86 -2.84
N HIS A 155 -7.35 18.88 -2.82
CA HIS A 155 -6.58 19.19 -4.04
C HIS A 155 -6.78 18.18 -5.16
N ILE A 156 -6.92 16.88 -4.86
CA ILE A 156 -7.18 15.85 -5.87
C ILE A 156 -8.58 15.99 -6.47
N ASP A 157 -9.57 16.37 -5.66
CA ASP A 157 -10.93 16.65 -6.13
C ASP A 157 -10.94 17.79 -7.14
N GLU A 158 -10.30 18.91 -6.80
CA GLU A 158 -10.14 20.04 -7.72
C GLU A 158 -9.41 19.65 -9.00
N LEU A 159 -8.36 18.82 -8.91
CA LEU A 159 -7.67 18.32 -10.09
C LEU A 159 -8.57 17.49 -11.00
N PHE A 160 -9.60 16.81 -10.48
CA PHE A 160 -10.57 16.05 -11.29
C PHE A 160 -11.60 16.93 -11.99
N LEU A 161 -11.79 18.17 -11.54
CA LEU A 161 -12.62 19.15 -12.21
C LEU A 161 -11.92 19.81 -13.41
N GLU A 162 -10.59 19.67 -13.51
CA GLU A 162 -9.82 20.27 -14.59
C GLU A 162 -10.13 19.62 -15.96
N PRO A 163 -10.20 20.42 -17.04
CA PRO A 163 -10.38 19.88 -18.39
C PRO A 163 -9.16 19.08 -18.87
N ASP A 164 -7.97 19.40 -18.36
CA ASP A 164 -6.73 18.74 -18.75
C ASP A 164 -6.65 17.29 -18.24
N VAL A 165 -6.60 16.37 -19.20
CA VAL A 165 -6.43 14.93 -18.99
C VAL A 165 -5.15 14.62 -18.20
N GLU A 166 -4.06 15.35 -18.43
CA GLU A 166 -2.79 15.07 -17.75
C GLU A 166 -2.90 15.34 -16.24
N LEU A 167 -3.54 16.45 -15.86
CA LEU A 167 -3.80 16.81 -14.46
C LEU A 167 -4.67 15.75 -13.78
N ARG A 168 -5.81 15.39 -14.38
CA ARG A 168 -6.70 14.32 -13.86
C ARG A 168 -5.96 13.00 -13.71
N THR A 169 -5.13 12.63 -14.69
CA THR A 169 -4.34 11.39 -14.65
C THR A 169 -3.30 11.40 -13.55
N ARG A 170 -2.63 12.54 -13.31
CA ARG A 170 -1.65 12.68 -12.23
C ARG A 170 -2.32 12.64 -10.86
N GLY A 171 -3.47 13.30 -10.68
CA GLY A 171 -4.30 13.19 -9.48
C GLY A 171 -4.71 11.73 -9.21
N ALA A 172 -5.19 11.03 -10.25
CA ALA A 172 -5.63 9.63 -10.12
C ALA A 172 -4.49 8.67 -9.72
N LYS A 173 -3.23 8.97 -10.07
CA LYS A 173 -2.07 8.19 -9.63
C LYS A 173 -1.79 8.34 -8.13
N LEU A 174 -2.19 9.45 -7.50
CA LEU A 174 -2.01 9.71 -6.07
C LEU A 174 -3.03 8.98 -5.20
N LEU A 175 -4.18 8.59 -5.76
CA LEU A 175 -5.25 7.85 -5.06
C LEU A 175 -4.73 6.59 -4.33
N GLY A 176 -3.70 5.94 -4.88
CA GLY A 176 -3.10 4.76 -4.27
C GLY A 176 -2.39 5.00 -2.93
N LYS A 177 -2.08 6.26 -2.60
CA LYS A 177 -1.43 6.68 -1.34
C LYS A 177 -2.44 7.09 -0.28
N ILE A 178 -3.50 7.79 -0.67
CA ILE A 178 -4.58 8.20 0.25
C ILE A 178 -5.55 7.07 0.57
N LEU A 179 -5.47 5.94 -0.14
CA LEU A 179 -6.39 4.82 -0.02
C LEU A 179 -6.73 4.36 1.41
N THR A 180 -5.71 4.23 2.27
CA THR A 180 -5.88 3.69 3.63
C THR A 180 -6.13 4.77 4.67
N LYS A 181 -5.69 6.00 4.40
CA LYS A 181 -5.72 7.10 5.38
C LYS A 181 -6.71 8.22 5.06
N GLY A 182 -7.18 8.31 3.81
CA GLY A 182 -8.12 9.33 3.32
C GLY A 182 -9.59 8.98 3.52
N GLY A 183 -9.89 7.85 4.19
CA GLY A 183 -11.25 7.46 4.57
C GLY A 183 -12.24 7.42 3.40
N SER A 184 -13.46 7.89 3.65
CA SER A 184 -14.54 7.90 2.66
C SER A 184 -14.27 8.81 1.47
N ALA A 185 -13.68 9.99 1.70
CA ALA A 185 -13.35 10.93 0.64
C ALA A 185 -12.41 10.29 -0.41
N GLY A 186 -11.39 9.56 0.05
CA GLY A 186 -10.49 8.83 -0.85
C GLY A 186 -11.21 7.76 -1.68
N TRP A 187 -12.23 7.10 -1.14
CA TRP A 187 -13.02 6.10 -1.87
C TRP A 187 -13.95 6.72 -2.91
N ASP A 188 -14.57 7.85 -2.58
CA ASP A 188 -15.41 8.62 -3.50
C ASP A 188 -14.58 9.14 -4.69
N LEU A 189 -13.37 9.66 -4.42
CA LEU A 189 -12.42 10.06 -5.46
C LEU A 189 -12.04 8.89 -6.39
N ILE A 190 -11.82 7.69 -5.85
CA ILE A 190 -11.57 6.49 -6.67
C ILE A 190 -12.80 6.17 -7.52
N SER A 191 -14.00 6.24 -6.94
CA SER A 191 -15.25 6.02 -7.66
C SER A 191 -15.44 7.00 -8.81
N TRP A 192 -15.18 8.30 -8.60
CA TRP A 192 -15.26 9.32 -9.64
C TRP A 192 -14.20 9.13 -10.72
N ALA A 193 -12.95 8.87 -10.35
CA ALA A 193 -11.87 8.64 -11.31
C ALA A 193 -12.07 7.37 -12.15
N LEU A 194 -12.78 6.35 -11.63
CA LEU A 194 -13.20 5.17 -12.39
C LEU A 194 -14.31 5.47 -13.42
N ASN A 195 -14.97 6.63 -13.33
CA ASN A 195 -16.00 7.06 -14.28
C ASN A 195 -15.55 8.18 -15.21
N ASP A 196 -14.27 8.54 -15.17
CA ASP A 196 -13.73 9.55 -16.08
C ASP A 196 -13.92 9.13 -17.54
N ASN A 197 -14.20 10.10 -18.39
CA ASN A 197 -14.34 9.89 -19.84
C ASN A 197 -13.05 9.28 -20.44
N GLU A 198 -11.90 9.69 -19.90
CA GLU A 198 -10.61 9.36 -20.44
C GLU A 198 -10.05 8.04 -19.89
N PRO A 199 -9.70 7.06 -20.76
CA PRO A 199 -9.18 5.77 -20.30
C PRO A 199 -7.91 5.86 -19.47
N SER A 200 -7.03 6.84 -19.71
CA SER A 200 -5.79 6.98 -18.95
C SER A 200 -6.02 7.28 -17.46
N VAL A 201 -7.04 8.08 -17.14
CA VAL A 201 -7.49 8.38 -15.77
C VAL A 201 -8.10 7.13 -15.14
N ARG A 202 -9.05 6.48 -15.83
CA ARG A 202 -9.70 5.25 -15.34
C ARG A 202 -8.69 4.14 -15.04
N ARG A 203 -7.68 3.97 -15.89
CA ARG A 203 -6.58 3.00 -15.66
C ARG A 203 -5.76 3.34 -14.42
N ALA A 204 -5.50 4.62 -14.15
CA ALA A 204 -4.77 5.03 -12.95
C ALA A 204 -5.58 4.72 -11.68
N ALA A 205 -6.87 5.03 -11.69
CA ALA A 205 -7.80 4.68 -10.60
C ALA A 205 -7.93 3.16 -10.43
N ALA A 206 -8.12 2.40 -11.50
CA ALA A 206 -8.31 0.96 -11.43
C ALA A 206 -7.11 0.20 -10.82
N LYS A 207 -5.89 0.75 -10.94
CA LYS A 207 -4.68 0.19 -10.31
C LYS A 207 -4.73 0.24 -8.78
N THR A 208 -5.57 1.07 -8.18
CA THR A 208 -5.73 1.12 -6.71
C THR A 208 -6.62 0.00 -6.20
N LEU A 209 -7.52 -0.55 -7.02
CA LEU A 209 -8.51 -1.56 -6.63
C LEU A 209 -7.91 -2.80 -5.92
N PRO A 210 -6.79 -3.41 -6.37
CA PRO A 210 -6.21 -4.54 -5.64
C PRO A 210 -5.68 -4.18 -4.25
N ARG A 211 -5.26 -2.93 -4.04
CA ARG A 211 -4.89 -2.45 -2.71
C ARG A 211 -6.14 -2.16 -1.89
N LEU A 212 -7.18 -1.59 -2.51
CA LEU A 212 -8.46 -1.32 -1.84
C LEU A 212 -9.07 -2.62 -1.31
N ALA A 213 -8.97 -3.71 -2.07
CA ALA A 213 -9.45 -5.03 -1.66
C ALA A 213 -8.86 -5.53 -0.34
N LYS A 214 -7.66 -5.07 0.03
CA LYS A 214 -7.02 -5.40 1.32
C LYS A 214 -7.44 -4.45 2.46
N ALA A 215 -7.92 -3.26 2.12
CA ALA A 215 -8.29 -2.22 3.08
C ALA A 215 -9.79 -2.28 3.44
N ASP A 216 -10.65 -2.34 2.42
CA ASP A 216 -12.10 -2.47 2.57
C ASP A 216 -12.65 -3.39 1.47
N THR A 217 -13.07 -4.60 1.88
CA THR A 217 -13.56 -5.62 0.96
C THR A 217 -14.89 -5.25 0.33
N ARG A 218 -15.79 -4.60 1.08
CA ARG A 218 -17.14 -4.23 0.62
C ARG A 218 -17.06 -3.20 -0.50
N ILE A 219 -16.30 -2.13 -0.28
CA ILE A 219 -16.16 -1.04 -1.25
C ILE A 219 -15.37 -1.51 -2.46
N ALA A 220 -14.28 -2.26 -2.25
CA ALA A 220 -13.53 -2.86 -3.32
C ALA A 220 -14.39 -3.76 -4.21
N THR A 221 -15.32 -4.52 -3.63
CA THR A 221 -16.24 -5.40 -4.38
C THR A 221 -17.11 -4.57 -5.32
N ILE A 222 -17.76 -3.53 -4.79
CA ILE A 222 -18.64 -2.64 -5.58
C ILE A 222 -17.87 -1.99 -6.73
N LEU A 223 -16.70 -1.43 -6.44
CA LEU A 223 -15.90 -0.72 -7.45
C LEU A 223 -15.27 -1.68 -8.47
N ALA A 224 -14.84 -2.87 -8.05
CA ALA A 224 -14.29 -3.89 -8.95
C ALA A 224 -15.37 -4.48 -9.88
N GLU A 225 -16.57 -4.76 -9.37
CA GLU A 225 -17.68 -5.23 -10.20
C GLU A 225 -18.06 -4.21 -11.27
N ARG A 226 -18.06 -2.92 -10.93
CA ARG A 226 -18.26 -1.83 -11.88
C ARG A 226 -17.15 -1.79 -12.93
N ALA A 227 -15.89 -1.83 -12.49
CA ALA A 227 -14.71 -1.76 -13.36
C ALA A 227 -14.55 -2.99 -14.29
N LEU A 228 -15.14 -4.15 -13.96
CA LEU A 228 -15.19 -5.31 -14.87
C LEU A 228 -16.00 -5.04 -16.14
N SER A 229 -16.95 -4.11 -16.09
CA SER A 229 -17.79 -3.76 -17.24
C SER A 229 -17.19 -2.60 -18.07
N ASP A 230 -15.97 -2.15 -17.78
CA ASP A 230 -15.33 -1.03 -18.49
C ASP A 230 -14.99 -1.40 -19.94
N SER A 231 -15.03 -0.39 -20.81
CA SER A 231 -14.59 -0.51 -22.21
C SER A 231 -13.08 -0.79 -22.34
N ASP A 232 -12.27 -0.25 -21.45
CA ASP A 232 -10.82 -0.39 -21.45
C ASP A 232 -10.36 -1.70 -20.80
N SER A 233 -9.53 -2.45 -21.52
CA SER A 233 -9.08 -3.78 -21.09
C SER A 233 -8.16 -3.75 -19.88
N GLN A 234 -7.38 -2.68 -19.68
CA GLN A 234 -6.48 -2.57 -18.53
C GLN A 234 -7.25 -2.29 -17.24
N VAL A 235 -8.36 -1.55 -17.33
CA VAL A 235 -9.30 -1.36 -16.21
C VAL A 235 -9.90 -2.70 -15.81
N ARG A 236 -10.44 -3.47 -16.78
CA ARG A 236 -10.99 -4.80 -16.52
C ARG A 236 -9.97 -5.75 -15.88
N VAL A 237 -8.73 -5.80 -16.39
CA VAL A 237 -7.65 -6.63 -15.81
C VAL A 237 -7.38 -6.25 -14.35
N SER A 238 -7.40 -4.97 -14.01
CA SER A 238 -7.15 -4.50 -12.64
C SER A 238 -8.30 -4.87 -11.70
N ALA A 239 -9.53 -4.82 -12.20
CA ALA A 239 -10.72 -5.28 -11.49
C ALA A 239 -10.69 -6.80 -11.22
N VAL A 240 -10.30 -7.63 -12.20
CA VAL A 240 -10.14 -9.08 -11.98
C VAL A 240 -9.09 -9.37 -10.89
N LYS A 241 -7.97 -8.64 -10.89
CA LYS A 241 -6.94 -8.76 -9.85
C LYS A 241 -7.45 -8.36 -8.46
N ALA A 242 -8.33 -7.36 -8.38
CA ALA A 242 -8.96 -6.98 -7.13
C ALA A 242 -9.90 -8.07 -6.63
N ILE A 243 -10.77 -8.61 -7.48
CA ILE A 243 -11.70 -9.69 -7.13
C ILE A 243 -10.98 -10.94 -6.66
N ARG A 244 -9.81 -11.25 -7.22
CA ARG A 244 -8.96 -12.35 -6.72
C ARG A 244 -8.62 -12.25 -5.24
N LEU A 245 -8.49 -11.03 -4.73
CA LEU A 245 -8.16 -10.74 -3.34
C LEU A 245 -9.40 -10.63 -2.44
N LEU A 246 -10.59 -10.58 -3.04
CA LEU A 246 -11.86 -10.43 -2.35
C LEU A 246 -12.51 -11.78 -2.07
N ASP A 247 -13.51 -11.75 -1.20
CA ASP A 247 -14.28 -12.93 -0.86
C ASP A 247 -15.09 -13.42 -2.09
N LYS A 248 -15.05 -14.72 -2.30
CA LYS A 248 -15.28 -15.38 -3.60
C LYS A 248 -16.76 -15.66 -3.87
N ASP A 249 -17.63 -15.32 -2.93
CA ASP A 249 -19.04 -15.68 -2.96
C ASP A 249 -19.94 -14.63 -3.62
N SER A 250 -19.39 -13.53 -4.15
CA SER A 250 -20.17 -12.65 -5.03
C SER A 250 -20.54 -13.38 -6.32
N GLY A 251 -21.79 -13.84 -6.40
CA GLY A 251 -22.34 -14.46 -7.61
C GLY A 251 -22.25 -13.54 -8.83
N ARG A 252 -22.33 -12.22 -8.64
CA ARG A 252 -22.17 -11.22 -9.70
C ARG A 252 -20.75 -11.18 -10.24
N ALA A 253 -19.74 -11.23 -9.36
CA ALA A 253 -18.34 -11.30 -9.77
C ALA A 253 -18.05 -12.58 -10.57
N LYS A 254 -18.62 -13.73 -10.18
CA LYS A 254 -18.51 -15.00 -10.93
C LYS A 254 -19.08 -14.87 -12.35
N GLU A 255 -20.28 -14.31 -12.49
CA GLU A 255 -20.91 -14.09 -13.80
C GLU A 255 -20.08 -13.16 -14.70
N LEU A 256 -19.58 -12.06 -14.15
CA LEU A 256 -18.76 -11.11 -14.91
C LEU A 256 -17.40 -11.70 -15.31
N ILE A 257 -16.79 -12.52 -14.45
CA ILE A 257 -15.54 -13.23 -14.79
C ILE A 257 -15.77 -14.26 -15.89
N LEU A 258 -16.89 -15.01 -15.84
CA LEU A 258 -17.24 -15.95 -16.89
C LEU A 258 -17.45 -15.23 -18.24
N LYS A 259 -18.16 -14.10 -18.25
CA LYS A 259 -18.29 -13.26 -19.46
C LYS A 259 -16.94 -12.72 -19.94
N GLY A 260 -16.06 -12.35 -19.01
CA GLY A 260 -14.71 -11.86 -19.30
C GLY A 260 -13.76 -12.93 -19.89
N ALA A 261 -13.99 -14.21 -19.60
CA ALA A 261 -13.23 -15.31 -20.18
C ALA A 261 -13.41 -15.41 -21.71
N SER A 262 -14.53 -14.91 -22.24
CA SER A 262 -14.81 -14.82 -23.69
C SER A 262 -14.58 -13.41 -24.27
N SER A 263 -13.82 -12.55 -23.58
CA SER A 263 -13.53 -11.18 -24.04
C SER A 263 -12.69 -11.14 -25.32
N ARG A 264 -12.79 -10.06 -26.11
CA ARG A 264 -11.95 -9.86 -27.30
C ARG A 264 -10.46 -9.70 -26.93
N ASP A 265 -10.18 -9.14 -25.76
CA ASP A 265 -8.82 -8.87 -25.29
C ASP A 265 -8.18 -10.10 -24.65
N LEU A 266 -7.05 -10.55 -25.20
CA LEU A 266 -6.30 -11.70 -24.70
C LEU A 266 -5.89 -11.57 -23.23
N ASN A 267 -5.49 -10.37 -22.79
CA ASN A 267 -5.08 -10.14 -21.41
C ASN A 267 -6.25 -10.29 -20.42
N VAL A 268 -7.45 -9.87 -20.82
CA VAL A 268 -8.67 -10.00 -20.01
C VAL A 268 -9.08 -11.47 -19.94
N ARG A 269 -9.11 -12.16 -21.10
CA ARG A 269 -9.41 -13.59 -21.14
C ARG A 269 -8.48 -14.39 -20.25
N LYS A 270 -7.17 -14.16 -20.37
CA LYS A 270 -6.17 -14.80 -19.52
C LYS A 270 -6.45 -14.54 -18.03
N ALA A 271 -6.65 -13.28 -17.64
CA ALA A 271 -6.90 -12.94 -16.24
C ALA A 271 -8.18 -13.61 -15.69
N CYS A 272 -9.23 -13.71 -16.51
CA CYS A 272 -10.48 -14.36 -16.14
C CYS A 272 -10.35 -15.90 -16.10
N ILE A 273 -9.65 -16.52 -17.06
CA ILE A 273 -9.40 -17.97 -17.07
C ILE A 273 -8.56 -18.38 -15.86
N ASP A 274 -7.52 -17.60 -15.53
CA ASP A 274 -6.68 -17.82 -14.33
C ASP A 274 -7.50 -17.75 -13.03
N MET A 275 -8.68 -17.12 -13.06
CA MET A 275 -9.59 -17.01 -11.91
C MET A 275 -10.60 -18.16 -11.82
N LEU A 276 -10.91 -18.88 -12.90
CA LEU A 276 -11.95 -19.91 -12.88
C LEU A 276 -11.70 -21.02 -11.83
N PRO A 277 -10.48 -21.57 -11.65
CA PRO A 277 -10.22 -22.59 -10.64
C PRO A 277 -10.42 -22.12 -9.20
N ILE A 278 -10.38 -20.80 -8.99
CA ILE A 278 -10.57 -20.19 -7.66
C ILE A 278 -12.06 -20.05 -7.34
N LEU A 279 -12.92 -19.94 -8.35
CA LEU A 279 -14.34 -19.59 -8.21
C LEU A 279 -15.29 -20.77 -8.32
N TYR A 280 -14.89 -21.81 -9.06
CA TYR A 280 -15.70 -22.98 -9.37
C TYR A 280 -15.04 -24.26 -8.87
N GLY A 281 -15.85 -25.22 -8.40
CA GLY A 281 -15.38 -26.58 -8.11
C GLY A 281 -15.06 -27.35 -9.40
N GLU A 282 -14.31 -28.44 -9.26
CA GLU A 282 -13.73 -29.19 -10.39
C GLU A 282 -14.76 -29.60 -11.46
N GLU A 283 -15.93 -30.12 -11.07
CA GLU A 283 -16.94 -30.59 -12.03
C GLU A 283 -17.49 -29.47 -12.92
N VAL A 284 -17.86 -28.34 -12.31
CA VAL A 284 -18.41 -27.17 -13.03
C VAL A 284 -17.32 -26.51 -13.86
N LEU A 285 -16.10 -26.43 -13.33
CA LEU A 285 -14.94 -25.88 -14.00
C LEU A 285 -14.62 -26.61 -15.31
N ARG A 286 -14.69 -27.95 -15.31
CA ARG A 286 -14.47 -28.77 -16.52
C ARG A 286 -15.47 -28.44 -17.62
N GLY A 287 -16.75 -28.36 -17.28
CA GLY A 287 -17.80 -28.00 -18.24
C GLY A 287 -17.54 -26.63 -18.87
N ILE A 288 -17.21 -25.63 -18.04
CA ILE A 288 -16.86 -24.28 -18.50
C ILE A 288 -15.60 -24.30 -19.38
N ALA A 289 -14.58 -25.06 -19.01
CA ALA A 289 -13.33 -25.15 -19.78
C ALA A 289 -13.57 -25.76 -21.17
N ILE A 290 -14.39 -26.82 -21.28
CA ILE A 290 -14.76 -27.45 -22.55
C ILE A 290 -15.52 -26.47 -23.44
N ASP A 291 -16.44 -25.68 -22.88
CA ASP A 291 -17.19 -24.69 -23.64
C ASP A 291 -16.30 -23.53 -24.12
N LEU A 292 -15.38 -23.07 -23.29
CA LEU A 292 -14.40 -22.04 -23.68
C LEU A 292 -13.49 -22.55 -24.80
N LEU A 293 -12.99 -23.79 -24.72
CA LEU A 293 -12.12 -24.40 -25.74
C LEU A 293 -12.71 -24.36 -27.16
N LYS A 294 -14.04 -24.40 -27.31
CA LYS A 294 -14.70 -24.31 -28.63
C LYS A 294 -14.49 -22.97 -29.33
N THR A 295 -14.33 -21.90 -28.53
CA THR A 295 -14.24 -20.51 -29.02
C THR A 295 -12.84 -19.93 -28.93
N GLU A 296 -11.96 -20.59 -28.20
CA GLU A 296 -10.61 -20.13 -27.92
C GLU A 296 -9.65 -20.29 -29.10
N THR A 297 -8.84 -19.25 -29.32
CA THR A 297 -7.91 -19.17 -30.46
C THR A 297 -6.45 -19.16 -30.04
N ASP A 298 -6.14 -18.76 -28.80
CA ASP A 298 -4.76 -18.61 -28.36
C ASP A 298 -4.16 -19.93 -27.88
N SER A 299 -3.00 -20.29 -28.41
CA SER A 299 -2.33 -21.56 -28.11
C SER A 299 -1.97 -21.75 -26.63
N LYS A 300 -1.68 -20.68 -25.88
CA LYS A 300 -1.33 -20.79 -24.45
C LYS A 300 -2.58 -20.97 -23.61
N LEU A 301 -3.65 -20.23 -23.92
CA LEU A 301 -4.94 -20.38 -23.24
C LEU A 301 -5.57 -21.75 -23.52
N ILE A 302 -5.50 -22.25 -24.75
CA ILE A 302 -5.95 -23.60 -25.10
C ILE A 302 -5.21 -24.66 -24.26
N LYS A 303 -3.88 -24.54 -24.10
CA LYS A 303 -3.12 -25.44 -23.22
C LYS A 303 -3.59 -25.37 -21.77
N SER A 304 -3.81 -24.17 -21.25
CA SER A 304 -4.30 -23.97 -19.89
C SER A 304 -5.70 -24.55 -19.70
N LEU A 305 -6.61 -24.33 -20.64
CA LEU A 305 -7.97 -24.83 -20.57
C LEU A 305 -8.04 -26.34 -20.75
N ASN A 306 -7.20 -26.92 -21.60
CA ASN A 306 -7.08 -28.38 -21.72
C ASN A 306 -6.69 -29.00 -20.37
N GLN A 307 -5.75 -28.40 -19.63
CA GLN A 307 -5.38 -28.87 -18.29
C GLN A 307 -6.55 -28.78 -17.29
N LEU A 308 -7.41 -27.76 -17.43
CA LEU A 308 -8.60 -27.59 -16.58
C LEU A 308 -9.76 -28.52 -17.00
N ALA A 309 -9.80 -28.94 -18.27
CA ALA A 309 -10.82 -29.82 -18.81
C ALA A 309 -10.51 -31.30 -18.57
N THR A 310 -9.22 -31.68 -18.53
CA THR A 310 -8.79 -33.06 -18.34
C THR A 310 -9.14 -33.58 -16.94
N ASP A 311 -9.77 -34.75 -16.90
CA ASP A 311 -9.98 -35.48 -15.66
C ASP A 311 -8.83 -36.47 -15.43
N ASP A 312 -7.92 -36.15 -14.50
CA ASP A 312 -6.79 -37.01 -14.16
C ASP A 312 -7.22 -38.41 -13.65
N SER A 313 -8.46 -38.55 -13.15
CA SER A 313 -9.00 -39.83 -12.68
C SER A 313 -9.47 -40.75 -13.82
N LEU A 314 -9.85 -40.20 -14.98
CA LEU A 314 -10.44 -40.93 -16.12
C LEU A 314 -9.58 -40.91 -17.39
N GLU A 315 -8.80 -39.86 -17.62
CA GLU A 315 -8.06 -39.60 -18.87
C GLU A 315 -6.54 -39.53 -18.70
N GLY A 316 -6.03 -39.67 -17.47
CA GLY A 316 -4.59 -39.71 -17.20
C GLY A 316 -3.88 -40.98 -17.70
N SER A 317 -2.54 -40.97 -17.65
CA SER A 317 -1.69 -42.16 -17.84
C SER A 317 -2.09 -43.33 -16.91
N GLU A 318 -1.73 -44.57 -17.26
CA GLU A 318 -1.97 -45.74 -16.38
C GLU A 318 -1.40 -45.52 -14.96
N ALA A 319 -0.24 -44.86 -14.84
CA ALA A 319 0.36 -44.54 -13.55
C ALA A 319 -0.47 -43.57 -12.70
N THR A 320 -1.07 -42.55 -13.32
CA THR A 320 -1.95 -41.60 -12.63
C THR A 320 -3.29 -42.24 -12.24
N LYS A 321 -3.88 -43.06 -13.12
CA LYS A 321 -5.09 -43.84 -12.83
C LYS A 321 -4.86 -44.82 -11.68
N ASN A 322 -3.73 -45.54 -11.71
CA ASN A 322 -3.34 -46.47 -10.64
C ASN A 322 -3.08 -45.76 -9.31
N ARG A 323 -2.70 -44.48 -9.30
CA ARG A 323 -2.57 -43.68 -8.08
C ARG A 323 -3.92 -43.33 -7.46
N PHE A 324 -4.94 -43.03 -8.28
CA PHE A 324 -6.31 -42.79 -7.80
C PHE A 324 -7.04 -44.09 -7.41
N LEU A 325 -6.65 -45.22 -8.01
CA LEU A 325 -7.11 -46.56 -7.64
C LEU A 325 -6.32 -47.18 -6.48
N ALA A 326 -5.20 -46.56 -6.07
CA ALA A 326 -4.39 -47.06 -4.97
C ALA A 326 -5.22 -47.02 -3.68
N PRO A 327 -5.15 -48.07 -2.85
CA PRO A 327 -5.85 -48.08 -1.56
C PRO A 327 -5.40 -46.85 -0.74
N ALA A 328 -6.36 -46.21 -0.07
CA ALA A 328 -6.10 -45.03 0.74
C ALA A 328 -4.89 -45.27 1.66
N PRO A 329 -4.02 -44.27 1.85
CA PRO A 329 -2.85 -44.41 2.72
C PRO A 329 -3.32 -44.88 4.10
N ALA A 330 -2.62 -45.88 4.65
CA ALA A 330 -2.96 -46.45 5.95
C ALA A 330 -3.01 -45.33 7.00
N VAL A 331 -4.13 -45.25 7.72
CA VAL A 331 -4.32 -44.27 8.79
C VAL A 331 -3.16 -44.39 9.78
N PRO A 332 -2.46 -43.28 10.10
CA PRO A 332 -1.38 -43.30 11.09
C PRO A 332 -1.85 -43.94 12.40
N LYS A 333 -0.97 -44.72 13.05
CA LYS A 333 -1.31 -45.49 14.26
C LYS A 333 -1.93 -44.62 15.37
N LEU A 334 -1.46 -43.37 15.51
CA LEU A 334 -2.01 -42.38 16.44
C LEU A 334 -3.49 -42.05 16.18
N ASP A 335 -3.88 -41.82 14.92
CA ASP A 335 -5.27 -41.50 14.57
C ASP A 335 -6.18 -42.73 14.72
N ARG A 336 -5.62 -43.93 14.54
CA ARG A 336 -6.30 -45.19 14.79
C ARG A 336 -6.56 -45.42 16.29
N GLU A 337 -5.55 -45.18 17.14
CA GLU A 337 -5.70 -45.28 18.60
C GLU A 337 -6.70 -44.25 19.15
N VAL A 338 -6.70 -43.02 18.62
CA VAL A 338 -7.67 -41.97 18.98
C VAL A 338 -9.09 -42.34 18.55
N ALA A 339 -9.27 -42.90 17.35
CA ALA A 339 -10.58 -43.34 16.87
C ALA A 339 -11.10 -44.58 17.61
N GLU A 340 -10.22 -45.52 17.96
CA GLU A 340 -10.55 -46.69 18.78
C GLU A 340 -10.93 -46.28 20.22
N ALA A 341 -10.22 -45.30 20.80
CA ALA A 341 -10.60 -44.69 22.10
C ALA A 341 -11.93 -43.93 22.03
N ALA A 342 -12.27 -43.36 20.87
CA ALA A 342 -13.56 -42.70 20.62
C ALA A 342 -14.67 -43.68 20.15
N GLY A 343 -14.44 -44.99 20.20
CA GLY A 343 -15.41 -46.03 19.87
C GLY A 343 -15.76 -46.16 18.38
N LYS A 344 -14.99 -45.54 17.47
CA LYS A 344 -15.17 -45.65 16.02
C LYS A 344 -14.21 -46.69 15.44
N ARG A 345 -14.76 -47.74 14.84
CA ARG A 345 -13.98 -48.82 14.22
C ARG A 345 -13.41 -48.37 12.88
N ILE A 346 -12.07 -48.41 12.72
CA ILE A 346 -11.39 -48.12 11.46
C ILE A 346 -10.83 -49.43 10.88
N GLY A 347 -11.37 -49.86 9.74
CA GLY A 347 -10.88 -51.02 8.96
C GLY A 347 -11.60 -52.36 9.24
N LEU A 348 -11.13 -53.40 8.53
CA LEU A 348 -11.64 -54.78 8.56
C LEU A 348 -10.76 -55.75 9.38
N GLU A 349 -9.69 -55.25 9.99
CA GLU A 349 -8.78 -56.08 10.78
C GLU A 349 -9.47 -56.52 12.08
N PRO A 350 -9.33 -57.79 12.49
CA PRO A 350 -9.82 -58.24 13.78
C PRO A 350 -9.09 -57.50 14.90
N VAL A 351 -9.87 -57.07 15.89
CA VAL A 351 -9.37 -56.44 17.12
C VAL A 351 -8.36 -57.40 17.76
N LEU A 352 -7.15 -56.93 18.04
CA LEU A 352 -6.21 -57.65 18.89
C LEU A 352 -6.93 -57.89 20.23
N PRO A 353 -7.13 -59.15 20.66
CA PRO A 353 -7.82 -59.40 21.92
C PRO A 353 -7.04 -58.74 23.04
N ASP A 354 -7.77 -58.09 23.95
CA ASP A 354 -7.25 -57.38 25.11
C ASP A 354 -6.03 -58.10 25.69
N LYS A 355 -4.85 -57.51 25.50
CA LYS A 355 -3.74 -57.83 26.40
C LYS A 355 -4.19 -57.33 27.76
N LYS A 356 -4.76 -58.23 28.55
CA LYS A 356 -4.76 -58.13 30.01
C LYS A 356 -3.32 -57.81 30.39
N VAL A 357 -3.09 -56.56 30.75
CA VAL A 357 -1.87 -56.15 31.43
C VAL A 357 -1.99 -56.79 32.81
N GLU A 358 -1.35 -57.95 32.97
CA GLU A 358 -1.08 -58.50 34.28
C GLU A 358 -0.22 -57.48 35.02
N GLU A 359 -0.79 -56.90 36.08
CA GLU A 359 -0.07 -56.16 37.09
C GLU A 359 0.99 -57.09 37.69
N ASN A 360 2.26 -56.80 37.44
CA ASN A 360 3.35 -57.31 38.27
C ASN A 360 4.07 -56.12 38.90
N LEU A 361 3.78 -55.94 40.19
CA LEU A 361 4.44 -55.07 41.13
C LEU A 361 5.81 -55.66 41.49
N GLU A 362 6.90 -55.03 41.04
CA GLU A 362 8.20 -55.18 41.71
C GLU A 362 8.83 -53.80 41.95
N GLN A 363 9.02 -53.51 43.24
CA GLN A 363 9.66 -52.33 43.83
C GLN A 363 11.18 -52.53 43.81
N GLN A 364 11.99 -51.61 43.27
CA GLN A 364 12.80 -50.55 43.95
C GLN A 364 14.27 -50.61 43.43
N PRO A 365 15.17 -49.60 43.63
CA PRO A 365 15.00 -48.27 44.22
C PRO A 365 15.55 -47.10 43.34
N ALA A 366 15.41 -45.89 43.89
CA ALA A 366 15.61 -44.58 43.28
C ALA A 366 17.07 -44.17 43.04
N GLU A 367 17.32 -43.33 42.02
CA GLU A 367 18.24 -42.19 42.12
C GLU A 367 18.01 -41.13 41.02
N SER A 368 18.34 -39.89 41.40
CA SER A 368 18.07 -38.58 40.80
C SER A 368 18.56 -38.32 39.37
N ASN A 369 17.71 -37.68 38.55
CA ASN A 369 17.95 -36.33 38.01
C ASN A 369 16.78 -35.85 37.13
N ALA A 370 16.04 -34.86 37.62
CA ALA A 370 14.96 -34.20 36.90
C ALA A 370 15.51 -33.12 35.95
N SER A 371 15.26 -33.26 34.65
CA SER A 371 15.18 -32.11 33.74
C SER A 371 13.85 -32.19 32.99
N LYS A 372 12.96 -31.24 33.27
CA LYS A 372 11.67 -31.08 32.56
C LYS A 372 11.89 -30.19 31.33
N PRO A 373 11.50 -30.60 30.11
CA PRO A 373 11.12 -29.65 29.10
C PRO A 373 9.68 -29.19 29.36
N LYS A 374 9.48 -27.87 29.35
CA LYS A 374 8.20 -27.19 29.55
C LYS A 374 7.26 -27.47 28.36
N VAL A 375 6.07 -28.03 28.62
CA VAL A 375 4.96 -28.00 27.66
C VAL A 375 4.04 -26.84 28.07
N SER A 376 3.86 -25.88 27.16
CA SER A 376 3.01 -24.71 27.34
C SER A 376 1.54 -25.09 27.41
N SER A 377 0.83 -24.64 28.45
CA SER A 377 -0.60 -24.80 28.63
C SER A 377 -1.41 -23.85 27.72
N LEU A 378 -1.62 -24.23 26.45
CA LEU A 378 -2.44 -23.44 25.52
C LEU A 378 -3.76 -24.11 25.10
N TYR A 379 -4.09 -25.28 25.66
CA TYR A 379 -5.41 -25.87 25.50
C TYR A 379 -5.95 -26.32 26.86
N ARG A 380 -6.80 -25.47 27.44
CA ARG A 380 -7.79 -25.92 28.44
C ARG A 380 -8.98 -26.41 27.63
N SER A 381 -9.27 -27.71 27.68
CA SER A 381 -10.50 -28.25 27.10
C SER A 381 -11.69 -27.75 27.93
N VAL A 382 -12.49 -26.88 27.34
CA VAL A 382 -13.78 -26.41 27.87
C VAL A 382 -14.73 -27.62 27.89
N SER A 383 -15.42 -27.86 29.01
CA SER A 383 -16.38 -28.97 29.08
C SER A 383 -17.63 -28.65 28.25
N GLN A 384 -18.37 -29.69 27.82
CA GLN A 384 -19.62 -29.49 27.07
C GLN A 384 -20.65 -28.67 27.86
N ASP A 385 -20.62 -28.73 29.19
CA ASP A 385 -21.54 -27.99 30.06
C ASP A 385 -21.23 -26.48 30.06
N GLU A 386 -19.95 -26.08 30.00
CA GLU A 386 -19.54 -24.66 29.83
C GLU A 386 -19.91 -24.10 28.43
N MET A 387 -20.06 -24.96 27.42
CA MET A 387 -20.38 -24.55 26.04
C MET A 387 -21.89 -24.40 25.80
N MET A 388 -22.73 -25.03 26.64
CA MET A 388 -24.19 -25.10 26.45
C MET A 388 -24.98 -24.13 27.34
N GLY A 389 -24.32 -23.31 28.17
CA GLY A 389 -24.95 -22.16 28.82
C GLY A 389 -26.08 -22.50 29.80
N TYR A 390 -25.95 -23.61 30.52
CA TYR A 390 -26.80 -23.86 31.68
C TYR A 390 -26.23 -23.10 32.87
N ASP A 391 -26.66 -21.85 33.05
CA ASP A 391 -26.59 -21.20 34.34
C ASP A 391 -27.56 -21.96 35.25
N ASP A 392 -27.03 -22.72 36.21
CA ASP A 392 -27.82 -23.21 37.33
C ASP A 392 -28.37 -21.97 38.06
N ASP A 393 -29.67 -21.73 37.89
CA ASP A 393 -30.42 -20.73 38.62
C ASP A 393 -30.17 -20.89 40.14
N GLU A 394 -29.63 -19.84 40.76
CA GLU A 394 -29.55 -19.68 42.21
C GLU A 394 -30.97 -19.78 42.83
N TYR A 395 -31.08 -20.68 43.80
CA TYR A 395 -32.06 -20.64 44.89
C TYR A 395 -31.36 -20.19 46.17
#